data_AF-A0A840VVN5-F1
#
_entry.id   AF-A0A840VVN5-F1
#
_cell.length_a   1.000
_cell.length_b   1.000
_cell.length_c   1.000
_cell.angle_alpha   90.00
_cell.angle_beta   90.00
_cell.angle_gamma   90.00
#
_symmetry.space_group_name_H-M   'P 1'
#
loop_
_entity.id
_entity.type
_entity.pdbx_description
1 polymer ?
#
loop_
_entity_poly.entity_id
_entity_poly.type
_entity_poly.pdbx_seq_one_letter_code
_entity_poly.pdbx_strand_id
1 'polypeptide(L)'
;MTEKGSGSAEQRLYDAVAHWNPDTGYGLADTIHAACQALIDGLDSPTLRELAGASVHDSSWDVGELVTKSLEELEIPYPGTVPPGFALAPGGGVTRRPGVDFLRLEVSPVPGGAGGGFQVQVWVNGTEMTSAGAGLGMDPYDVLVPTNRLVAVSRPCTVAIARCDCGVYGCGSTDVTIARDGDLVHWDWSLEVPMMRGVSFVAAEYDVEVARVAADHSWETFERAAGRRVLTDVDRDWLLTYGLRPSWVANDYRDQELFRVALQIGGDYQVFVDTPWRGRSPDELAGEVCATLALPPSAWHATWRAIIPTLTKPPKIAGPSWRPARF
;
A
#
# COMPACT_ATOMS: atom_id res chain seq x y z
N MET A 1 23.35 18.31 4.01
CA MET A 1 24.28 17.50 3.20
C MET A 1 23.41 16.59 2.35
N THR A 2 23.17 16.99 1.11
CA THR A 2 22.42 16.19 0.13
C THR A 2 23.23 14.95 -0.21
N GLU A 3 22.62 13.77 -0.12
CA GLU A 3 23.22 12.52 -0.56
C GLU A 3 23.69 12.71 -2.02
N LYS A 4 25.00 12.55 -2.25
CA LYS A 4 25.50 12.33 -3.61
C LYS A 4 24.82 11.07 -4.12
N GLY A 5 23.97 11.22 -5.15
CA GLY A 5 23.12 10.16 -5.69
C GLY A 5 23.88 8.84 -5.85
N SER A 6 23.58 7.90 -4.95
CA SER A 6 24.18 6.57 -4.92
C SER A 6 23.52 5.70 -6.00
N GLY A 7 24.02 5.81 -7.22
CA GLY A 7 23.58 5.01 -8.36
C GLY A 7 24.67 4.96 -9.43
N SER A 8 24.58 4.05 -10.38
CA SER A 8 25.40 4.11 -11.58
C SER A 8 24.97 5.30 -12.48
N ALA A 9 25.75 5.63 -13.51
CA ALA A 9 25.36 6.69 -14.44
C ALA A 9 24.06 6.34 -15.19
N GLU A 10 23.90 5.05 -15.52
CA GLU A 10 22.72 4.48 -16.15
C GLU A 10 21.50 4.65 -15.25
N GLN A 11 21.63 4.35 -13.94
CA GLN A 11 20.55 4.52 -12.97
C GLN A 11 20.10 5.97 -12.86
N ARG A 12 21.04 6.92 -12.76
CA ARG A 12 20.69 8.35 -12.70
C ARG A 12 19.96 8.83 -13.95
N LEU A 13 20.41 8.41 -15.13
CA LEU A 13 19.75 8.75 -16.39
C LEU A 13 18.34 8.16 -16.45
N TYR A 14 18.19 6.87 -16.12
CA TYR A 14 16.91 6.20 -16.07
C TYR A 14 15.93 6.86 -15.11
N ASP A 15 16.38 7.20 -13.89
CA ASP A 15 15.55 7.84 -12.87
C ASP A 15 15.04 9.20 -13.35
N ALA A 16 15.90 10.00 -13.98
CA ALA A 16 15.50 11.30 -14.54
C ALA A 16 14.46 11.13 -15.65
N VAL A 17 14.66 10.18 -16.57
CA VAL A 17 13.68 9.88 -17.63
C VAL A 17 12.35 9.37 -17.04
N ALA A 18 12.40 8.55 -15.99
CA ALA A 18 11.19 8.03 -15.34
C ALA A 18 10.32 9.13 -14.69
N HIS A 19 10.94 10.25 -14.29
CA HIS A 19 10.25 11.40 -13.71
C HIS A 19 9.78 12.41 -14.75
N TRP A 20 10.22 12.26 -16.01
CA TRP A 20 9.85 13.17 -17.07
C TRP A 20 8.44 12.86 -17.61
N ASN A 21 7.57 13.87 -17.58
CA ASN A 21 6.25 13.82 -18.18
C ASN A 21 6.25 14.58 -19.52
N PRO A 22 6.17 13.89 -20.67
CA PRO A 22 6.27 14.51 -21.99
C PRO A 22 5.07 15.40 -22.37
N ASP A 23 3.90 15.16 -21.77
CA ASP A 23 2.68 15.92 -22.04
C ASP A 23 2.68 17.30 -21.35
N THR A 24 3.28 17.37 -20.16
CA THR A 24 3.34 18.60 -19.35
C THR A 24 4.70 19.30 -19.42
N GLY A 25 5.74 18.61 -19.91
CA GLY A 25 7.13 19.08 -19.90
C GLY A 25 7.80 19.03 -18.53
N TYR A 26 7.10 18.59 -17.48
CA TYR A 26 7.65 18.47 -16.13
C TYR A 26 8.79 17.44 -16.11
N GLY A 27 9.94 17.80 -15.52
CA GLY A 27 11.12 16.93 -15.44
C GLY A 27 12.08 16.98 -16.64
N LEU A 28 11.75 17.75 -17.70
CA LEU A 28 12.60 17.84 -18.90
C LEU A 28 14.01 18.38 -18.60
N ALA A 29 14.10 19.42 -17.77
CA ALA A 29 15.39 20.00 -17.38
C ALA A 29 16.27 19.00 -16.62
N ASP A 30 15.66 18.17 -15.77
CA ASP A 30 16.37 17.15 -15.01
C ASP A 30 16.86 16.02 -15.92
N THR A 31 16.09 15.63 -16.93
CA THR A 31 16.50 14.67 -17.96
C THR A 31 17.71 15.16 -18.76
N ILE A 32 17.68 16.41 -19.24
CA ILE A 32 18.81 17.01 -19.97
C ILE A 32 20.05 17.11 -19.06
N HIS A 33 19.85 17.51 -17.80
CA HIS A 33 20.93 17.56 -16.82
C HIS A 33 21.53 16.17 -16.54
N ALA A 34 20.70 15.14 -16.40
CA ALA A 34 21.14 13.77 -16.20
C ALA A 34 21.90 13.23 -17.42
N ALA A 35 21.50 13.60 -18.65
CA ALA A 35 22.24 13.27 -19.86
C ALA A 35 23.63 13.93 -19.89
N CYS A 36 23.73 15.22 -19.51
CA CYS A 36 25.02 15.88 -19.33
C CYS A 36 25.90 15.16 -18.31
N GLN A 37 25.32 14.79 -17.16
CA GLN A 37 26.05 14.11 -16.09
C GLN A 37 26.49 12.70 -16.51
N ALA A 38 25.66 11.97 -17.26
CA ALA A 38 26.00 10.66 -17.81
C ALA A 38 27.25 10.72 -18.72
N LEU A 39 27.35 11.74 -19.59
CA LEU A 39 28.54 11.98 -20.40
C LEU A 39 29.79 12.23 -19.55
N ILE A 40 29.66 13.03 -18.49
CA ILE A 40 30.76 13.30 -17.54
C ILE A 40 31.19 12.01 -16.82
N ASP A 41 30.24 11.14 -16.50
CA ASP A 41 30.48 9.89 -15.80
C ASP A 41 30.98 8.75 -16.72
N GLY A 42 31.12 9.02 -18.02
CA GLY A 42 31.74 8.13 -19.00
C GLY A 42 30.78 7.29 -19.85
N LEU A 43 29.47 7.49 -19.72
CA LEU A 43 28.52 6.97 -20.71
C LEU A 43 28.61 7.80 -21.98
N ASP A 44 28.57 7.17 -23.14
CA ASP A 44 28.72 7.89 -24.40
C ASP A 44 28.01 7.19 -25.54
N SER A 45 27.13 7.92 -26.21
CA SER A 45 26.46 7.49 -27.44
C SER A 45 26.17 8.72 -28.32
N PRO A 46 26.04 8.56 -29.65
CA PRO A 46 25.72 9.67 -30.53
C PRO A 46 24.47 10.44 -30.08
N THR A 47 23.40 9.73 -29.76
CA THR A 47 22.13 10.36 -29.39
C THR A 47 22.18 10.96 -27.97
N LEU A 48 22.95 10.37 -27.04
CA LEU A 48 23.14 10.94 -25.71
C LEU A 48 23.79 12.33 -25.76
N ARG A 49 24.74 12.55 -26.69
CA ARG A 49 25.37 13.86 -26.89
C ARG A 49 24.38 14.90 -27.42
N GLU A 50 23.49 14.49 -28.32
CA GLU A 50 22.41 15.36 -28.82
C GLU A 50 21.42 15.69 -27.70
N LEU A 51 21.01 14.70 -26.90
CA LEU A 51 20.14 14.90 -25.74
C LEU A 51 20.76 15.85 -24.70
N ALA A 52 22.04 15.69 -24.39
CA ALA A 52 22.75 16.59 -23.48
C ALA A 52 22.88 18.03 -24.01
N GLY A 53 22.81 18.20 -25.33
CA GLY A 53 22.80 19.50 -26.01
C GLY A 53 21.42 20.11 -26.20
N ALA A 54 20.34 19.40 -25.84
CA ALA A 54 18.97 19.87 -26.03
C ALA A 54 18.64 21.05 -25.09
N SER A 55 17.64 21.82 -25.49
CA SER A 55 17.08 22.94 -24.74
C SER A 55 15.76 22.54 -24.09
N VAL A 56 15.46 23.10 -22.92
CA VAL A 56 14.12 23.00 -22.28
C VAL A 56 13.01 23.63 -23.12
N HIS A 57 13.36 24.38 -24.16
CA HIS A 57 12.44 24.99 -25.11
C HIS A 57 12.24 24.15 -26.38
N ASP A 58 12.97 23.04 -26.55
CA ASP A 58 12.78 22.15 -27.67
C ASP A 58 11.45 21.39 -27.52
N SER A 59 10.95 20.88 -28.65
CA SER A 59 9.72 20.09 -28.68
C SER A 59 9.87 18.85 -27.80
N SER A 60 8.89 18.58 -26.91
CA SER A 60 8.90 17.37 -26.07
C SER A 60 8.89 16.09 -26.91
N TRP A 61 8.34 16.15 -28.12
CA TRP A 61 8.35 15.03 -29.07
C TRP A 61 9.76 14.75 -29.60
N ASP A 62 10.50 15.78 -30.00
CA ASP A 62 11.87 15.64 -30.51
C ASP A 62 12.81 15.13 -29.41
N VAL A 63 12.70 15.71 -28.19
CA VAL A 63 13.45 15.22 -27.03
C VAL A 63 13.05 13.78 -26.68
N GLY A 64 11.79 13.40 -26.87
CA GLY A 64 11.29 12.06 -26.61
C GLY A 64 11.92 11.01 -27.51
N GLU A 65 12.12 11.34 -28.79
CA GLU A 65 12.87 10.49 -29.71
C GLU A 65 14.35 10.37 -29.29
N LEU A 66 14.98 11.48 -28.90
CA LEU A 66 16.37 11.46 -28.45
C LEU A 66 16.55 10.60 -27.19
N VAL A 67 15.64 10.71 -26.23
CA VAL A 67 15.64 9.87 -25.02
C VAL A 67 15.52 8.40 -25.39
N THR A 68 14.53 8.04 -26.21
CA THR A 68 14.28 6.64 -26.60
C THR A 68 15.50 6.02 -27.28
N LYS A 69 16.05 6.70 -28.29
CA LYS A 69 17.23 6.25 -29.03
C LYS A 69 18.49 6.20 -28.14
N SER A 70 18.68 7.16 -27.24
CA SER A 70 19.82 7.15 -26.30
C SER A 70 19.77 5.95 -25.37
N LEU A 71 18.59 5.64 -24.82
CA LEU A 71 18.41 4.47 -23.95
C LEU A 71 18.69 3.16 -24.70
N GLU A 72 18.20 3.04 -25.94
CA GLU A 72 18.49 1.87 -26.81
C GLU A 72 19.98 1.71 -27.10
N GLU A 73 20.68 2.79 -27.47
CA GLU A 73 22.12 2.77 -27.76
C GLU A 73 22.98 2.39 -26.55
N LEU A 74 22.54 2.77 -25.35
CA LEU A 74 23.23 2.48 -24.08
C LEU A 74 22.78 1.15 -23.46
N GLU A 75 21.90 0.41 -24.14
CA GLU A 75 21.24 -0.81 -23.62
C GLU A 75 20.53 -0.58 -22.28
N ILE A 76 20.09 0.65 -22.00
CA ILE A 76 19.32 0.97 -20.81
C ILE A 76 17.84 0.69 -21.13
N PRO A 77 17.15 -0.18 -20.36
CA PRO A 77 15.73 -0.44 -20.58
C PRO A 77 14.89 0.82 -20.33
N TYR A 78 13.78 0.92 -21.06
CA TYR A 78 12.86 2.04 -20.90
C TYR A 78 12.19 2.01 -19.52
N PRO A 79 11.94 3.16 -18.88
CA PRO A 79 11.21 3.21 -17.62
C PRO A 79 9.90 2.42 -17.64
N GLY A 80 9.69 1.60 -16.60
CA GLY A 80 8.52 0.71 -16.49
C GLY A 80 8.67 -0.65 -17.17
N THR A 81 9.78 -0.91 -17.86
CA THR A 81 10.07 -2.23 -18.44
C THR A 81 10.97 -3.12 -17.58
N VAL A 82 11.62 -2.54 -16.55
CA VAL A 82 12.44 -3.28 -15.59
C VAL A 82 11.54 -4.18 -14.74
N PRO A 83 11.75 -5.50 -14.73
CA PRO A 83 10.94 -6.40 -13.91
C PRO A 83 11.15 -6.14 -12.41
N PRO A 84 10.15 -6.40 -11.55
CA PRO A 84 10.31 -6.36 -10.11
C PRO A 84 11.49 -7.22 -9.64
N GLY A 85 12.26 -6.71 -8.68
CA GLY A 85 13.46 -7.39 -8.17
C GLY A 85 14.74 -7.22 -9.00
N PHE A 86 14.67 -6.49 -10.12
CA PHE A 86 15.84 -6.15 -10.92
C PHE A 86 16.24 -4.68 -10.75
N ALA A 87 17.49 -4.36 -11.02
CA ALA A 87 18.03 -3.01 -11.08
C ALA A 87 18.88 -2.86 -12.34
N LEU A 88 19.19 -1.64 -12.71
CA LEU A 88 20.11 -1.38 -13.82
C LEU A 88 21.51 -1.88 -13.48
N ALA A 89 22.11 -2.60 -14.43
CA ALA A 89 23.48 -3.05 -14.30
C ALA A 89 24.44 -1.95 -14.82
N PRO A 90 25.63 -1.80 -14.21
CA PRO A 90 26.69 -1.00 -14.82
C PRO A 90 27.05 -1.56 -16.19
N GLY A 91 27.08 -0.71 -17.22
CA GLY A 91 27.33 -1.09 -18.60
C GLY A 91 26.07 -1.44 -19.42
N GLY A 92 24.87 -1.21 -18.87
CA GLY A 92 23.60 -1.47 -19.57
C GLY A 92 22.90 -2.77 -19.13
N GLY A 93 21.63 -2.88 -19.48
CA GLY A 93 20.77 -4.01 -19.13
C GLY A 93 20.28 -4.01 -17.68
N VAL A 94 19.84 -5.18 -17.22
CA VAL A 94 19.31 -5.38 -15.86
C VAL A 94 20.01 -6.52 -15.16
N THR A 95 20.20 -6.38 -13.84
CA THR A 95 20.70 -7.43 -12.96
C THR A 95 19.76 -7.65 -11.80
N ARG A 96 19.72 -8.89 -11.28
CA ARG A 96 18.93 -9.23 -10.11
C ARG A 96 19.49 -8.49 -8.89
N ARG A 97 18.63 -7.80 -8.14
CA ARG A 97 19.06 -7.08 -6.94
C ARG A 97 19.52 -8.08 -5.87
N PRO A 98 20.67 -7.86 -5.23
CA PRO A 98 21.14 -8.74 -4.17
C PRO A 98 20.29 -8.54 -2.91
N GLY A 99 20.07 -9.61 -2.15
CA GLY A 99 19.33 -9.59 -0.88
C GLY A 99 20.15 -8.99 0.26
N VAL A 100 20.38 -7.68 0.23
CA VAL A 100 21.23 -6.98 1.20
C VAL A 100 20.46 -6.03 2.12
N ASP A 101 19.17 -5.80 1.84
CA ASP A 101 18.35 -4.93 2.67
C ASP A 101 17.79 -5.70 3.88
N PHE A 102 17.55 -4.98 4.96
CA PHE A 102 16.95 -5.50 6.19
C PHE A 102 15.60 -4.82 6.45
N LEU A 103 14.59 -5.63 6.79
CA LEU A 103 13.24 -5.18 7.11
C LEU A 103 13.01 -5.22 8.63
N ARG A 104 12.39 -4.16 9.16
CA ARG A 104 11.76 -4.17 10.48
C ARG A 104 10.37 -3.57 10.39
N LEU A 105 9.41 -4.21 11.05
CA LEU A 105 8.01 -3.83 11.11
C LEU A 105 7.62 -3.59 12.57
N GLU A 106 6.87 -2.54 12.85
CA GLU A 106 6.44 -2.23 14.22
C GLU A 106 5.01 -1.75 14.21
N VAL A 107 4.21 -2.21 15.18
CA VAL A 107 2.88 -1.64 15.41
C VAL A 107 2.98 -0.62 16.52
N SER A 108 2.66 0.64 16.22
CA SER A 108 2.71 1.74 17.18
C SER A 108 1.42 2.57 17.14
N PRO A 109 1.09 3.28 18.23
CA PRO A 109 -0.01 4.23 18.22
C PRO A 109 0.20 5.33 17.17
N VAL A 110 -0.87 5.78 16.53
CA VAL A 110 -0.84 6.96 15.67
C VAL A 110 -0.61 8.21 16.54
N PRO A 111 0.26 9.15 16.14
CA PRO A 111 0.46 10.41 16.86
C PRO A 111 -0.86 11.16 17.08
N GLY A 112 -1.05 11.72 18.27
CA GLY A 112 -2.35 12.25 18.74
C GLY A 112 -3.01 13.37 17.90
N GLY A 113 -2.32 13.92 16.90
CA GLY A 113 -2.89 14.89 15.95
C GLY A 113 -3.66 14.28 14.78
N ALA A 114 -3.55 12.97 14.54
CA ALA A 114 -4.02 12.32 13.31
C ALA A 114 -5.15 11.28 13.49
N GLY A 115 -5.93 11.38 14.58
CA GLY A 115 -7.20 10.64 14.71
C GLY A 115 -7.19 9.38 15.58
N GLY A 116 -6.13 9.12 16.34
CA GLY A 116 -6.03 7.96 17.24
C GLY A 116 -5.84 6.62 16.51
N GLY A 117 -5.77 5.52 17.25
CA GLY A 117 -5.58 4.17 16.71
C GLY A 117 -4.12 3.75 16.60
N PHE A 118 -3.84 2.79 15.70
CA PHE A 118 -2.53 2.17 15.52
C PHE A 118 -2.10 2.19 14.05
N GLN A 119 -0.80 2.05 13.81
CA GLN A 119 -0.20 2.00 12.48
C GLN A 119 0.89 0.93 12.44
N VAL A 120 1.07 0.33 11.26
CA VAL A 120 2.22 -0.53 10.94
C VAL A 120 3.32 0.36 10.34
N GLN A 121 4.38 0.60 11.10
CA GLN A 121 5.56 1.30 10.63
C GLN A 121 6.51 0.36 9.91
N VAL A 122 7.03 0.82 8.77
CA VAL A 122 7.96 0.06 7.94
C VAL A 122 9.33 0.69 8.02
N TRP A 123 10.34 -0.09 8.42
CA TRP A 123 11.73 0.34 8.46
C TRP A 123 12.55 -0.52 7.50
N VAL A 124 13.31 0.13 6.62
CA VAL A 124 14.27 -0.54 5.75
C VAL A 124 15.65 0.03 5.99
N ASN A 125 16.61 -0.84 6.34
CA ASN A 125 17.99 -0.46 6.67
C ASN A 125 18.10 0.64 7.73
N GLY A 126 17.16 0.69 8.67
CA GLY A 126 17.11 1.70 9.73
C GLY A 126 16.47 3.04 9.34
N THR A 127 16.00 3.19 8.09
CA THR A 127 15.19 4.34 7.66
C THR A 127 13.72 3.99 7.71
N GLU A 128 12.90 4.86 8.31
CA GLU A 128 11.46 4.71 8.41
C GLU A 128 10.82 5.12 7.07
N MET A 129 10.26 4.15 6.35
CA MET A 129 9.72 4.30 4.99
C MET A 129 8.31 4.89 4.97
N THR A 130 7.54 4.71 6.05
CA THR A 130 6.14 5.14 6.12
C THR A 130 5.99 6.65 6.17
N SER A 131 6.77 7.32 7.01
CA SER A 131 6.93 8.76 7.12
C SER A 131 7.74 9.35 5.98
N ALA A 132 8.74 8.65 5.45
CA ALA A 132 9.48 9.12 4.27
C ALA A 132 8.63 9.08 2.98
N GLY A 133 7.64 8.18 2.93
CA GLY A 133 6.66 8.10 1.86
C GLY A 133 5.46 9.01 2.14
N ALA A 134 4.33 8.42 2.51
CA ALA A 134 3.07 9.15 2.63
C ALA A 134 2.83 9.84 3.98
N GLY A 135 3.57 9.51 5.05
CA GLY A 135 3.45 10.15 6.37
C GLY A 135 3.12 9.18 7.51
N LEU A 136 2.02 8.42 7.38
CA LEU A 136 1.56 7.45 8.38
C LEU A 136 1.58 6.02 7.85
N GLY A 137 1.91 5.05 8.70
CA GLY A 137 1.76 3.63 8.38
C GLY A 137 0.31 3.18 8.35
N MET A 138 -0.03 2.16 7.55
CA MET A 138 -1.38 1.61 7.42
C MET A 138 -1.93 1.01 8.74
N ASP A 139 -3.26 1.00 8.95
CA ASP A 139 -3.85 0.37 10.14
C ASP A 139 -3.54 -1.14 10.13
N PRO A 140 -3.19 -1.77 11.27
CA PRO A 140 -2.92 -3.20 11.34
C PRO A 140 -4.03 -4.09 10.76
N TYR A 141 -5.29 -3.67 10.82
CA TYR A 141 -6.40 -4.40 10.22
C TYR A 141 -6.42 -4.35 8.69
N ASP A 142 -5.80 -3.35 8.07
CA ASP A 142 -5.75 -3.25 6.60
C ASP A 142 -4.59 -4.05 6.00
N VAL A 143 -3.61 -4.42 6.84
CA VAL A 143 -2.34 -5.04 6.42
C VAL A 143 -2.18 -6.45 6.97
N LEU A 144 -2.45 -6.67 8.25
CA LEU A 144 -2.12 -7.92 8.96
C LEU A 144 -3.33 -8.83 9.17
N VAL A 145 -4.56 -8.28 9.18
CA VAL A 145 -5.80 -9.00 9.53
C VAL A 145 -6.79 -8.93 8.35
N PRO A 146 -7.61 -9.97 8.10
CA PRO A 146 -7.52 -11.34 8.62
C PRO A 146 -6.27 -12.09 8.11
N THR A 147 -5.72 -11.61 7.01
CA THR A 147 -4.68 -12.25 6.23
C THR A 147 -3.55 -11.26 6.15
N ASN A 148 -2.36 -11.70 6.55
CA ASN A 148 -1.19 -10.87 6.45
C ASN A 148 -0.82 -10.66 4.98
N ARG A 149 -1.08 -9.44 4.49
CA ARG A 149 -0.84 -9.03 3.10
C ARG A 149 0.64 -8.90 2.77
N LEU A 150 1.50 -8.79 3.78
CA LEU A 150 2.95 -8.71 3.60
C LEU A 150 3.58 -10.09 3.36
N VAL A 151 2.84 -11.19 3.48
CA VAL A 151 3.38 -12.52 3.15
C VAL A 151 3.70 -12.59 1.66
N ALA A 152 4.97 -12.83 1.33
CA ALA A 152 5.44 -12.95 -0.04
C ALA A 152 5.01 -14.29 -0.63
N VAL A 153 3.94 -14.28 -1.43
CA VAL A 153 3.42 -15.44 -2.17
C VAL A 153 4.05 -15.55 -3.57
N SER A 154 3.81 -16.66 -4.26
CA SER A 154 4.42 -16.93 -5.57
C SER A 154 4.03 -15.94 -6.67
N ARG A 155 2.83 -15.34 -6.58
CA ARG A 155 2.39 -14.28 -7.49
C ARG A 155 2.67 -12.92 -6.83
N PRO A 156 3.27 -11.96 -7.55
CA PRO A 156 3.46 -10.62 -7.02
C PRO A 156 2.13 -9.99 -6.56
N CYS A 157 2.16 -9.29 -5.44
CA CYS A 157 0.99 -8.62 -4.88
C CYS A 157 1.33 -7.17 -4.50
N THR A 158 0.36 -6.28 -4.66
CA THR A 158 0.49 -4.87 -4.27
C THR A 158 -0.20 -4.64 -2.92
N VAL A 159 0.52 -3.97 -2.02
CA VAL A 159 0.09 -3.71 -0.65
C VAL A 159 0.35 -2.24 -0.32
N ALA A 160 -0.69 -1.55 0.17
CA ALA A 160 -0.52 -0.24 0.75
C ALA A 160 0.25 -0.36 2.07
N ILE A 161 1.33 0.40 2.22
CA ILE A 161 2.13 0.42 3.45
C ILE A 161 2.06 1.76 4.17
N ALA A 162 1.79 2.85 3.45
CA ALA A 162 1.64 4.17 4.03
C ALA A 162 0.43 4.92 3.46
N ARG A 163 -0.14 5.80 4.27
CA ARG A 163 -1.18 6.77 3.92
C ARG A 163 -0.80 8.14 4.45
N CYS A 164 -1.39 9.16 3.86
CA CYS A 164 -1.30 10.54 4.30
C CYS A 164 -1.78 10.73 5.74
N ASP A 165 -1.25 11.76 6.39
CA ASP A 165 -1.63 12.25 7.71
C ASP A 165 -3.13 12.60 7.83
N CYS A 166 -3.82 12.74 6.70
CA CYS A 166 -5.29 12.87 6.64
C CYS A 166 -6.01 11.62 7.21
N GLY A 167 -5.28 10.51 7.40
CA GLY A 167 -5.76 9.27 7.99
C GLY A 167 -6.54 8.37 7.03
N VAL A 168 -6.78 8.83 5.79
CA VAL A 168 -7.53 8.12 4.75
C VAL A 168 -6.58 7.72 3.62
N TYR A 169 -6.64 6.47 3.19
CA TYR A 169 -5.92 6.01 2.00
C TYR A 169 -6.43 6.72 0.73
N GLY A 170 -5.52 7.21 -0.11
CA GLY A 170 -5.82 7.81 -1.42
C GLY A 170 -5.68 9.34 -1.54
N CYS A 171 -5.61 10.09 -0.43
CA CYS A 171 -5.22 11.52 -0.45
C CYS A 171 -3.69 11.69 -0.68
N GLY A 172 -2.93 10.64 -0.37
CA GLY A 172 -1.51 10.40 -0.61
C GLY A 172 -1.17 9.03 -0.01
N SER A 173 -0.40 8.20 -0.71
CA SER A 173 -0.14 6.83 -0.28
C SER A 173 1.13 6.27 -0.87
N THR A 174 1.74 5.32 -0.15
CA THR A 174 2.86 4.52 -0.64
C THR A 174 2.41 3.07 -0.72
N ASP A 175 2.46 2.53 -1.93
CA ASP A 175 2.19 1.14 -2.21
C ASP A 175 3.49 0.40 -2.53
N VAL A 176 3.55 -0.87 -2.17
CA VAL A 176 4.67 -1.74 -2.51
C VAL A 176 4.19 -2.97 -3.25
N THR A 177 4.88 -3.31 -4.33
CA THR A 177 4.75 -4.60 -4.99
C THR A 177 5.74 -5.57 -4.38
N ILE A 178 5.22 -6.63 -3.79
CA ILE A 178 5.99 -7.70 -3.14
C ILE A 178 6.10 -8.85 -4.11
N ALA A 179 7.31 -9.23 -4.49
CA ALA A 179 7.59 -10.36 -5.37
C ALA A 179 8.55 -11.34 -4.68
N ARG A 180 8.17 -12.62 -4.60
CA ARG A 180 9.07 -13.68 -4.17
C ARG A 180 9.82 -14.24 -5.37
N ASP A 181 11.14 -14.29 -5.26
CA ASP A 181 12.03 -14.87 -6.26
C ASP A 181 13.04 -15.78 -5.55
N GLY A 182 12.74 -17.08 -5.50
CA GLY A 182 13.59 -18.07 -4.84
C GLY A 182 13.87 -17.73 -3.37
N ASP A 183 15.14 -17.48 -3.08
CA ASP A 183 15.68 -17.14 -1.77
C ASP A 183 15.60 -15.63 -1.43
N LEU A 184 15.00 -14.82 -2.31
CA LEU A 184 14.82 -13.38 -2.10
C LEU A 184 13.36 -12.96 -2.13
N VAL A 185 13.08 -11.86 -1.44
CA VAL A 185 11.83 -11.11 -1.54
C VAL A 185 12.17 -9.69 -1.98
N HIS A 186 11.51 -9.24 -3.05
CA HIS A 186 11.72 -7.94 -3.65
C HIS A 186 10.52 -7.05 -3.41
N TRP A 187 10.80 -5.81 -3.05
CA TRP A 187 9.83 -4.75 -2.91
C TRP A 187 10.14 -3.65 -3.91
N ASP A 188 9.13 -3.24 -4.66
CA ASP A 188 9.19 -2.10 -5.59
C ASP A 188 8.08 -1.12 -5.24
N TRP A 189 8.45 0.14 -5.01
CA TRP A 189 7.56 1.20 -4.54
C TRP A 189 6.71 1.76 -5.68
N SER A 190 5.55 2.29 -5.33
CA SER A 190 4.65 2.99 -6.26
C SER A 190 3.85 4.05 -5.51
N LEU A 191 3.27 4.99 -6.27
CA LEU A 191 2.64 6.21 -5.78
C LEU A 191 3.70 7.12 -5.14
N GLU A 192 3.65 7.41 -3.84
CA GLU A 192 4.70 8.15 -3.15
C GLU A 192 5.92 7.24 -2.91
N VAL A 193 7.03 7.51 -3.59
CA VAL A 193 8.24 6.67 -3.58
C VAL A 193 9.21 7.16 -2.49
N PRO A 194 9.35 6.46 -1.35
CA PRO A 194 10.21 6.90 -0.24
C PRO A 194 11.70 6.77 -0.56
N MET A 195 12.05 5.97 -1.56
CA MET A 195 13.42 5.71 -1.97
C MET A 195 13.48 5.37 -3.46
N MET A 196 14.44 6.01 -4.15
CA MET A 196 14.69 5.90 -5.60
C MET A 196 15.32 4.57 -6.03
N ARG A 197 14.96 3.48 -5.35
CA ARG A 197 15.29 2.10 -5.73
C ARG A 197 14.38 1.14 -4.99
N GLY A 198 14.08 0.01 -5.63
CA GLY A 198 13.50 -1.13 -4.91
C GLY A 198 14.47 -1.67 -3.85
N VAL A 199 13.94 -2.50 -2.96
CA VAL A 199 14.70 -3.19 -1.91
C VAL A 199 14.56 -4.69 -2.07
N SER A 200 15.54 -5.44 -1.58
CA SER A 200 15.57 -6.90 -1.68
C SER A 200 16.11 -7.51 -0.39
N PHE A 201 15.34 -8.45 0.14
CA PHE A 201 15.59 -9.10 1.43
C PHE A 201 15.91 -10.57 1.21
N VAL A 202 16.72 -11.15 2.10
CA VAL A 202 16.80 -12.60 2.22
C VAL A 202 15.42 -13.13 2.65
N ALA A 203 14.85 -14.04 1.87
CA ALA A 203 13.48 -14.52 2.02
C ALA A 203 13.20 -15.11 3.40
N ALA A 204 14.16 -15.82 3.99
CA ALA A 204 14.02 -16.41 5.32
C ALA A 204 13.93 -15.34 6.43
N GLU A 205 14.73 -14.27 6.34
CA GLU A 205 14.73 -13.19 7.32
C GLU A 205 13.45 -12.35 7.20
N TYR A 206 13.02 -12.09 5.96
CA TYR A 206 11.76 -11.45 5.64
C TYR A 206 10.56 -12.21 6.25
N ASP A 207 10.49 -13.52 6.03
CA ASP A 207 9.40 -14.36 6.53
C ASP A 207 9.36 -14.38 8.07
N VAL A 208 10.54 -14.43 8.72
CA VAL A 208 10.64 -14.36 10.19
C VAL A 208 10.08 -13.04 10.70
N GLU A 209 10.45 -11.91 10.09
CA GLU A 209 9.98 -10.60 10.54
C GLU A 209 8.49 -10.39 10.30
N VAL A 210 8.00 -10.81 9.13
CA VAL A 210 6.57 -10.74 8.77
C VAL A 210 5.73 -11.64 9.68
N ALA A 211 6.22 -12.83 10.03
CA ALA A 211 5.56 -13.70 11.01
C ALA A 211 5.60 -13.11 12.43
N ARG A 212 6.73 -12.51 12.83
CA ARG A 212 6.90 -11.90 14.15
C ARG A 212 5.91 -10.78 14.37
N VAL A 213 5.79 -9.83 13.44
CA VAL A 213 4.86 -8.69 13.60
C VAL A 213 3.40 -9.16 13.59
N ALA A 214 3.07 -10.20 12.82
CA ALA A 214 1.71 -10.75 12.79
C ALA A 214 1.33 -11.48 14.09
N ALA A 215 2.31 -12.03 14.82
CA ALA A 215 2.10 -12.68 16.11
C ALA A 215 2.16 -11.70 17.30
N ASP A 216 2.57 -10.45 17.08
CA ASP A 216 2.60 -9.42 18.11
C ASP A 216 1.20 -8.82 18.31
N HIS A 217 0.58 -9.22 19.41
CA HIS A 217 -0.73 -8.70 19.86
C HIS A 217 -0.60 -7.82 21.10
N SER A 218 0.63 -7.44 21.51
CA SER A 218 0.85 -6.67 22.74
C SER A 218 0.30 -5.24 22.68
N TRP A 219 0.09 -4.72 21.47
CA TRP A 219 -0.52 -3.42 21.20
C TRP A 219 -2.05 -3.45 21.27
N GLU A 220 -2.68 -4.62 21.23
CA GLU A 220 -4.13 -4.73 21.12
C GLU A 220 -4.83 -4.30 22.41
N THR A 221 -5.73 -3.32 22.30
CA THR A 221 -6.76 -3.09 23.32
C THR A 221 -7.80 -4.21 23.28
N PHE A 222 -8.67 -4.32 24.29
CA PHE A 222 -9.79 -5.27 24.29
C PHE A 222 -10.63 -5.21 23.02
N GLU A 223 -10.93 -3.99 22.56
CA GLU A 223 -11.65 -3.75 21.30
C GLU A 223 -10.88 -4.25 20.08
N ARG A 224 -9.56 -4.02 20.03
CA ARG A 224 -8.72 -4.47 18.91
C ARG A 224 -8.53 -5.99 18.90
N ALA A 225 -8.49 -6.62 20.07
CA ALA A 225 -8.49 -8.08 20.15
C ALA A 225 -9.82 -8.66 19.62
N ALA A 226 -10.97 -8.11 20.05
CA ALA A 226 -12.28 -8.56 19.60
C ALA A 226 -12.46 -8.37 18.09
N GLY A 227 -12.07 -7.21 17.58
CA GLY A 227 -12.17 -6.93 16.15
C GLY A 227 -11.27 -7.81 15.29
N ARG A 228 -10.04 -8.11 15.74
CA ARG A 228 -9.19 -9.09 15.05
C ARG A 228 -9.89 -10.45 14.98
N ARG A 229 -10.44 -10.94 16.10
CA ARG A 229 -11.17 -12.22 16.14
C ARG A 229 -12.37 -12.22 15.20
N VAL A 230 -13.22 -11.20 15.25
CA VAL A 230 -14.38 -11.06 14.36
C VAL A 230 -13.94 -11.08 12.89
N LEU A 231 -12.94 -10.28 12.53
CA LEU A 231 -12.44 -10.25 11.16
C LEU A 231 -11.81 -11.59 10.76
N THR A 232 -11.09 -12.28 11.64
CA THR A 232 -10.51 -13.59 11.30
C THR A 232 -11.58 -14.67 11.13
N ASP A 233 -12.54 -14.74 12.05
CA ASP A 233 -13.42 -15.91 12.22
C ASP A 233 -14.75 -15.81 11.46
N VAL A 234 -15.09 -14.62 10.93
CA VAL A 234 -16.32 -14.45 10.14
C VAL A 234 -16.27 -15.26 8.85
N ASP A 235 -17.37 -15.96 8.56
CA ASP A 235 -17.56 -16.69 7.30
C ASP A 235 -17.79 -15.71 6.14
N ARG A 236 -16.71 -15.36 5.46
CA ARG A 236 -16.73 -14.43 4.31
C ARG A 236 -17.48 -14.99 3.13
N ASP A 237 -17.37 -16.28 2.86
CA ASP A 237 -18.00 -16.91 1.71
C ASP A 237 -19.51 -16.94 1.89
N TRP A 238 -19.98 -17.23 3.11
CA TRP A 238 -21.37 -17.08 3.50
C TRP A 238 -21.89 -15.65 3.29
N LEU A 239 -21.19 -14.64 3.80
CA LEU A 239 -21.57 -13.23 3.62
C LEU A 239 -21.61 -12.82 2.15
N LEU A 240 -20.65 -13.29 1.35
CA LEU A 240 -20.59 -13.03 -0.08
C LEU A 240 -21.79 -13.59 -0.85
N THR A 241 -22.44 -14.67 -0.38
CA THR A 241 -23.69 -15.17 -0.98
C THR A 241 -24.83 -14.14 -0.95
N TYR A 242 -24.75 -13.18 -0.02
CA TYR A 242 -25.68 -12.05 0.10
C TYR A 242 -25.11 -10.74 -0.46
N GLY A 243 -23.93 -10.78 -1.10
CA GLY A 243 -23.21 -9.61 -1.59
C GLY A 243 -22.59 -8.75 -0.50
N LEU A 244 -22.50 -9.25 0.74
CA LEU A 244 -21.92 -8.55 1.88
C LEU A 244 -20.40 -8.79 1.96
N ARG A 245 -19.67 -7.73 2.29
CA ARG A 245 -18.23 -7.79 2.59
C ARG A 245 -17.92 -7.06 3.89
N PRO A 246 -17.20 -7.66 4.86
CA PRO A 246 -16.69 -6.93 6.01
C PRO A 246 -15.85 -5.74 5.55
N SER A 247 -16.06 -4.58 6.17
CA SER A 247 -15.34 -3.35 5.86
C SER A 247 -14.47 -2.92 7.04
N TRP A 248 -15.07 -2.67 8.20
CA TRP A 248 -14.33 -2.30 9.41
C TRP A 248 -15.10 -2.73 10.65
N VAL A 249 -14.40 -2.80 11.78
CA VAL A 249 -14.96 -3.09 13.10
C VAL A 249 -14.35 -2.17 14.13
N ALA A 250 -15.17 -1.64 15.01
CA ALA A 250 -14.76 -0.75 16.10
C ALA A 250 -15.90 -0.61 17.11
N ASN A 251 -15.60 -0.04 18.27
CA ASN A 251 -16.62 0.48 19.16
C ASN A 251 -17.37 1.64 18.49
N ASP A 252 -18.67 1.78 18.79
CA ASP A 252 -19.41 2.96 18.38
C ASP A 252 -18.82 4.19 19.10
N TYR A 253 -18.43 5.20 18.31
CA TYR A 253 -17.83 6.43 18.85
C TYR A 253 -18.79 7.22 19.78
N ARG A 254 -20.10 7.00 19.67
CA ARG A 254 -21.13 7.60 20.53
C ARG A 254 -21.44 6.75 21.75
N ASP A 255 -21.21 5.44 21.67
CA ASP A 255 -21.50 4.48 22.72
C ASP A 255 -20.43 3.38 22.75
N GLN A 256 -19.43 3.57 23.61
CA GLN A 256 -18.33 2.62 23.75
C GLN A 256 -18.76 1.27 24.35
N GLU A 257 -20.00 1.12 24.82
CA GLU A 257 -20.55 -0.18 25.23
C GLU A 257 -21.05 -1.00 24.04
N LEU A 258 -21.10 -0.43 22.83
CA LEU A 258 -21.50 -1.11 21.61
C LEU A 258 -20.30 -1.38 20.70
N PHE A 259 -20.09 -2.64 20.35
CA PHE A 259 -19.17 -3.06 19.31
C PHE A 259 -19.89 -3.14 17.97
N ARG A 260 -19.39 -2.41 16.97
CA ARG A 260 -20.01 -2.29 15.65
C ARG A 260 -19.19 -3.01 14.60
N VAL A 261 -19.87 -3.84 13.81
CA VAL A 261 -19.35 -4.39 12.55
C VAL A 261 -19.99 -3.67 11.38
N ALA A 262 -19.16 -3.04 10.55
CA ALA A 262 -19.59 -2.46 9.29
C ALA A 262 -19.31 -3.41 8.12
N LEU A 263 -20.36 -3.65 7.33
CA LEU A 263 -20.35 -4.44 6.11
C LEU A 263 -20.72 -3.53 4.93
N GLN A 264 -20.23 -3.86 3.74
CA GLN A 264 -20.61 -3.20 2.49
C GLN A 264 -21.38 -4.15 1.59
N ILE A 265 -22.38 -3.61 0.89
CA ILE A 265 -23.06 -4.29 -0.22
C ILE A 265 -22.69 -3.55 -1.50
N GLY A 266 -21.72 -4.09 -2.23
CA GLY A 266 -21.10 -3.38 -3.36
C GLY A 266 -20.62 -1.98 -2.94
N GLY A 267 -20.77 -1.01 -3.83
CA GLY A 267 -20.55 0.41 -3.53
C GLY A 267 -21.82 1.17 -3.15
N ASP A 268 -22.92 0.46 -2.90
CA ASP A 268 -24.26 1.04 -2.83
C ASP A 268 -24.71 1.31 -1.40
N TYR A 269 -24.36 0.40 -0.48
CA TYR A 269 -24.82 0.43 0.90
C TYR A 269 -23.72 0.07 1.89
N GLN A 270 -23.81 0.68 3.07
CA GLN A 270 -23.12 0.27 4.28
C GLN A 270 -24.16 -0.26 5.28
N VAL A 271 -23.86 -1.39 5.90
CA VAL A 271 -24.71 -2.08 6.88
C VAL A 271 -23.94 -2.20 8.19
N PHE A 272 -24.60 -1.95 9.31
CA PHE A 272 -23.99 -1.98 10.63
C PHE A 272 -24.74 -2.97 11.52
N VAL A 273 -23.99 -3.87 12.14
CA VAL A 273 -24.49 -4.81 13.14
C VAL A 273 -23.81 -4.46 14.46
N ASP A 274 -24.62 -4.07 15.45
CA ASP A 274 -24.14 -3.63 16.76
C ASP A 274 -24.36 -4.73 17.78
N THR A 275 -23.31 -5.05 18.54
CA THR A 275 -23.32 -6.05 19.61
C THR A 275 -22.84 -5.40 20.90
N PRO A 276 -23.65 -5.37 21.97
CA PRO A 276 -23.23 -4.76 23.23
C PRO A 276 -22.13 -5.60 23.89
N TRP A 277 -21.16 -4.97 24.56
CA TRP A 277 -20.09 -5.67 25.29
C TRP A 277 -20.65 -6.49 26.45
N ARG A 278 -21.49 -5.90 27.30
CA ARG A 278 -22.06 -6.52 28.52
C ARG A 278 -21.01 -7.20 29.42
N GLY A 279 -19.81 -6.62 29.50
CA GLY A 279 -18.70 -7.17 30.29
C GLY A 279 -18.09 -8.47 29.75
N ARG A 280 -18.42 -8.87 28.51
CA ARG A 280 -17.82 -10.04 27.84
C ARG A 280 -16.34 -9.82 27.57
N SER A 281 -15.58 -10.91 27.56
CA SER A 281 -14.23 -10.96 27.01
C SER A 281 -14.23 -10.75 25.49
N PRO A 282 -13.07 -10.42 24.87
CA PRO A 282 -12.98 -10.27 23.41
C PRO A 282 -13.41 -11.51 22.63
N ASP A 283 -13.05 -12.70 23.11
CA ASP A 283 -13.40 -13.97 22.44
C ASP A 283 -14.90 -14.27 22.54
N GLU A 284 -15.54 -14.00 23.70
CA GLU A 284 -16.98 -14.16 23.87
C GLU A 284 -17.78 -13.19 22.98
N LEU A 285 -17.35 -11.92 22.93
CA LEU A 285 -17.97 -10.92 22.06
C LEU A 285 -17.83 -11.32 20.58
N ALA A 286 -16.63 -11.71 20.16
CA ALA A 286 -16.39 -12.13 18.79
C ALA A 286 -17.21 -13.35 18.40
N GLY A 287 -17.32 -14.34 19.30
CA GLY A 287 -18.18 -15.50 19.10
C GLY A 287 -19.66 -15.13 18.88
N GLU A 288 -20.19 -14.19 19.67
CA GLU A 288 -21.58 -13.72 19.52
C GLU A 288 -21.80 -12.95 18.20
N VAL A 289 -20.84 -12.11 17.82
CA VAL A 289 -20.86 -11.40 16.54
C VAL A 289 -20.85 -12.39 15.38
N CYS A 290 -19.91 -13.35 15.37
CA CYS A 290 -19.81 -14.36 14.31
C CYS A 290 -21.06 -15.25 14.25
N ALA A 291 -21.61 -15.66 15.40
CA ALA A 291 -22.86 -16.41 15.46
C ALA A 291 -24.04 -15.62 14.88
N THR A 292 -24.09 -14.31 15.14
CA THR A 292 -25.11 -13.42 14.55
C THR A 292 -24.94 -13.34 13.03
N LEU A 293 -23.73 -13.12 12.54
CA LEU A 293 -23.44 -12.99 11.11
C LEU A 293 -23.59 -14.31 10.33
N ALA A 294 -23.56 -15.46 11.00
CA ALA A 294 -23.88 -16.76 10.42
C ALA A 294 -25.38 -16.95 10.16
N LEU A 295 -26.25 -16.16 10.79
CA LEU A 295 -27.68 -16.17 10.47
C LEU A 295 -27.95 -15.48 9.12
N PRO A 296 -29.06 -15.79 8.42
CA PRO A 296 -29.47 -15.01 7.25
C PRO A 296 -29.62 -13.52 7.59
N PRO A 297 -29.19 -12.58 6.72
CA PRO A 297 -29.23 -11.14 7.00
C PRO A 297 -30.58 -10.58 7.41
N SER A 298 -31.67 -11.19 6.93
CA SER A 298 -33.04 -10.82 7.27
C SER A 298 -33.39 -11.06 8.75
N ALA A 299 -32.61 -11.85 9.48
CA ALA A 299 -32.80 -12.09 10.93
C ALA A 299 -32.03 -11.10 11.81
N TRP A 300 -31.16 -10.27 11.25
CA TRP A 300 -30.30 -9.38 12.03
C TRP A 300 -31.03 -8.14 12.54
N HIS A 301 -30.58 -7.66 13.69
CA HIS A 301 -30.85 -6.30 14.15
C HIS A 301 -29.73 -5.42 13.61
N ALA A 302 -29.99 -4.75 12.49
CA ALA A 302 -28.97 -3.99 11.77
C ALA A 302 -29.46 -2.58 11.44
N THR A 303 -28.52 -1.65 11.29
CA THR A 303 -28.78 -0.38 10.65
C THR A 303 -28.12 -0.31 9.29
N TRP A 304 -28.59 0.56 8.40
CA TRP A 304 -28.02 0.68 7.06
C TRP A 304 -28.01 2.13 6.57
N ARG A 305 -27.07 2.44 5.68
CA ARG A 305 -26.95 3.72 5.00
C ARG A 305 -26.68 3.48 3.52
N ALA A 306 -27.38 4.18 2.65
CA ALA A 306 -27.02 4.24 1.24
C ALA A 306 -25.76 5.11 1.07
N ILE A 307 -24.77 4.59 0.36
CA ILE A 307 -23.58 5.32 -0.07
C ILE A 307 -23.95 6.20 -1.27
N ILE A 308 -24.77 5.67 -2.18
CA ILE A 308 -25.27 6.42 -3.34
C ILE A 308 -26.51 7.25 -2.94
N PRO A 309 -26.51 8.59 -3.11
CA PRO A 309 -27.60 9.46 -2.66
C PRO A 309 -28.99 9.15 -3.25
N THR A 310 -29.04 8.56 -4.45
CA THR A 310 -30.30 8.25 -5.13
C THR A 310 -31.02 7.04 -4.55
N LEU A 311 -30.34 6.22 -3.73
CA LEU A 311 -30.92 5.05 -3.09
C LEU A 311 -31.54 5.43 -1.74
N THR A 312 -32.88 5.38 -1.69
CA THR A 312 -33.65 5.75 -0.48
C THR A 312 -34.32 4.56 0.21
N LYS A 313 -34.30 3.38 -0.43
CA LYS A 313 -34.91 2.14 0.07
C LYS A 313 -33.86 1.23 0.68
N PRO A 314 -34.24 0.38 1.66
CA PRO A 314 -33.31 -0.58 2.25
C PRO A 314 -32.80 -1.57 1.19
N PRO A 315 -31.62 -2.19 1.44
CA PRO A 315 -31.13 -3.30 0.63
C PRO A 315 -32.16 -4.43 0.52
N LYS A 316 -32.16 -5.18 -0.59
CA LYS A 316 -33.13 -6.27 -0.82
C LYS A 316 -33.06 -7.40 0.22
N ILE A 317 -31.90 -7.58 0.85
CA ILE A 317 -31.66 -8.59 1.88
C ILE A 317 -32.13 -8.15 3.29
N ALA A 318 -32.58 -6.90 3.42
CA ALA A 318 -32.92 -6.31 4.71
C ALA A 318 -34.11 -7.01 5.36
N GLY A 319 -33.95 -7.30 6.66
CA GLY A 319 -34.99 -7.86 7.50
C GLY A 319 -35.97 -6.83 8.06
N PRO A 320 -37.07 -7.27 8.68
CA PRO A 320 -38.03 -6.38 9.33
C PRO A 320 -37.44 -5.59 10.51
N SER A 321 -36.33 -6.05 11.09
CA SER A 321 -35.61 -5.34 12.17
C SER A 321 -34.57 -4.33 11.67
N TRP A 322 -34.38 -4.20 10.35
CA TRP A 322 -33.41 -3.25 9.80
C TRP A 322 -33.94 -1.81 9.86
N ARG A 323 -33.08 -0.85 10.17
CA ARG A 323 -33.43 0.58 10.27
C ARG A 323 -32.42 1.46 9.51
N PRO A 324 -32.81 2.61 8.96
CA PRO A 324 -31.84 3.58 8.47
C PRO A 324 -30.92 4.05 9.60
N ALA A 325 -29.62 4.07 9.37
CA ALA A 325 -28.64 4.60 10.32
C ALA A 325 -28.81 6.12 10.47
N ARG A 326 -28.72 6.61 11.70
CA ARG A 326 -28.81 8.04 12.02
C ARG A 326 -27.45 8.53 12.48
N PHE A 327 -26.72 9.17 11.57
CA PHE A 327 -25.47 9.89 11.86
C PHE A 327 -25.80 11.37 11.97
#